data_AF-A0A0H4PGX2-F1
#
_entry.id   AF-A0A0H4PGX2-F1
#
_cell.length_a   1.000
_cell.length_b   1.000
_cell.length_c   1.000
_cell.angle_alpha   90.00
_cell.angle_beta   90.00
_cell.angle_gamma   90.00
#
_symmetry.space_group_name_H-M   'P 1'
#
loop_
_entity.id
_entity.type
_entity.pdbx_description
1 polymer ?
#
loop_
_entity_poly.entity_id
_entity_poly.type
_entity_poly.pdbx_seq_one_letter_code
_entity_poly.pdbx_strand_id
1 'polypeptide(L)'
;MIVLISPAKTLDYDPSTVSIKTQPEFKKEIGQLVEIMKKKSPNSIQKLMGVSENLAELNAGRYQRFSEVFNEENSKQALLAFKGDVYTHIDVASFSEEDFSFAQENLRILSGLYGLLRPMDMIQPYRLEMGIKLKNKRGKNLYEFWGDKITNALNEIALGQPVINLASNEYFKAVKKKKLKSNLISPVFKEYKDGTYKNIGIFSKQARGLMTDFIIRNKVKDPEVLKTFNEGRYEYSESKSNSEEWVFIR
;
A
#
# COMPACT_ATOMS: atom_id res chain seq x y z
N MET A 1 -9.86 13.89 -1.44
CA MET A 1 -8.45 13.58 -1.06
C MET A 1 -8.11 12.16 -1.48
N ILE A 2 -6.81 11.82 -1.59
CA ILE A 2 -6.33 10.48 -1.92
C ILE A 2 -5.45 9.95 -0.79
N VAL A 3 -5.74 8.75 -0.29
CA VAL A 3 -4.98 8.06 0.75
C VAL A 3 -4.03 7.06 0.12
N LEU A 4 -2.78 7.01 0.59
CA LEU A 4 -1.79 6.01 0.21
C LEU A 4 -1.49 5.10 1.39
N ILE A 5 -1.56 3.78 1.20
CA ILE A 5 -1.08 2.79 2.16
C ILE A 5 -0.03 1.85 1.56
N SER A 6 0.75 1.22 2.43
CA SER A 6 1.66 0.13 2.06
C SER A 6 0.89 -1.18 1.84
N PRO A 7 1.39 -2.10 1.00
CA PRO A 7 0.84 -3.44 0.88
C PRO A 7 1.28 -4.29 2.08
N ALA A 8 0.72 -5.50 2.19
CA ALA A 8 1.16 -6.49 3.16
C ALA A 8 1.94 -7.64 2.50
N LYS A 9 2.73 -8.35 3.32
CA LYS A 9 3.51 -9.52 2.89
C LYS A 9 2.68 -10.80 2.94
N THR A 10 1.77 -10.89 3.90
CA THR A 10 0.82 -12.00 4.01
C THR A 10 -0.37 -11.70 3.13
N LEU A 11 -0.84 -12.73 2.44
CA LEU A 11 -1.99 -12.66 1.54
C LEU A 11 -3.02 -13.70 1.96
N ASP A 12 -4.28 -13.34 1.80
CA ASP A 12 -5.45 -14.13 2.15
C ASP A 12 -6.35 -14.25 0.91
N TYR A 13 -6.46 -15.47 0.39
CA TYR A 13 -7.23 -15.77 -0.81
C TYR A 13 -8.53 -16.52 -0.50
N ASP A 14 -9.00 -16.46 0.75
CA ASP A 14 -10.31 -17.01 1.10
C ASP A 14 -11.39 -16.31 0.25
N PRO A 15 -12.46 -17.01 -0.16
CA PRO A 15 -13.50 -16.44 -1.01
C PRO A 15 -14.10 -15.16 -0.41
N SER A 16 -14.46 -14.21 -1.27
CA SER A 16 -15.17 -12.99 -0.88
C SER A 16 -16.49 -12.88 -1.62
N THR A 17 -17.51 -12.38 -0.92
CA THR A 17 -18.82 -12.06 -1.49
C THR A 17 -18.87 -10.68 -2.16
N VAL A 18 -17.81 -9.87 -2.06
CA VAL A 18 -17.76 -8.54 -2.67
C VAL A 18 -17.70 -8.66 -4.19
N SER A 19 -18.71 -8.09 -4.85
CA SER A 19 -18.91 -8.19 -6.30
C SER A 19 -18.00 -7.26 -7.10
N ILE A 20 -17.65 -6.08 -6.55
CA ILE A 20 -16.85 -5.06 -7.23
C ILE A 20 -15.44 -5.61 -7.49
N LYS A 21 -15.06 -5.64 -8.77
CA LYS A 21 -13.77 -6.13 -9.24
C LYS A 21 -13.27 -5.24 -10.35
N THR A 22 -11.99 -4.89 -10.28
CA THR A 22 -11.30 -4.07 -11.26
C THR A 22 -9.92 -4.64 -11.57
N GLN A 23 -9.22 -4.07 -12.53
CA GLN A 23 -7.96 -4.60 -13.03
C GLN A 23 -6.81 -3.61 -12.80
N PRO A 24 -5.61 -4.10 -12.42
CA PRO A 24 -4.44 -3.25 -12.27
C PRO A 24 -4.13 -2.47 -13.56
N GLU A 25 -3.75 -1.20 -13.40
CA GLU A 25 -3.49 -0.29 -14.51
C GLU A 25 -2.20 -0.63 -15.26
N PHE A 26 -1.12 -0.93 -14.53
CA PHE A 26 0.23 -1.07 -15.08
C PHE A 26 0.55 -2.46 -15.66
N LYS A 27 -0.36 -3.05 -16.45
CA LYS A 27 -0.24 -4.43 -16.98
C LYS A 27 1.09 -4.72 -17.66
N LYS A 28 1.58 -3.78 -18.48
CA LYS A 28 2.87 -3.90 -19.19
C LYS A 28 4.05 -3.98 -18.22
N GLU A 29 4.09 -3.11 -17.23
CA GLU A 29 5.15 -3.12 -16.21
C GLU A 29 5.10 -4.36 -15.33
N ILE A 30 3.89 -4.80 -14.95
CA ILE A 30 3.69 -6.05 -14.19
C ILE A 30 4.30 -7.23 -14.94
N GLY A 31 3.96 -7.38 -16.23
CA GLY A 31 4.52 -8.45 -17.08
C GLY A 31 6.04 -8.40 -17.14
N GLN A 32 6.65 -7.21 -17.29
CA GLN A 32 8.11 -7.07 -17.30
C GLN A 32 8.78 -7.55 -16.00
N LEU A 33 8.19 -7.24 -14.85
CA LEU A 33 8.72 -7.68 -13.55
C LEU A 33 8.51 -9.18 -13.35
N VAL A 34 7.33 -9.71 -13.69
CA VAL A 34 7.02 -11.14 -13.63
C VAL A 34 8.00 -11.95 -14.49
N GLU A 35 8.29 -11.51 -15.71
CA GLU A 35 9.23 -12.20 -16.60
C GLU A 35 10.67 -12.22 -16.07
N ILE A 36 11.08 -11.19 -15.32
CA ILE A 36 12.37 -11.21 -14.63
C ILE A 36 12.33 -12.22 -13.47
N MET A 37 11.22 -12.29 -12.74
CA MET A 37 11.09 -13.15 -11.57
C MET A 37 10.93 -14.63 -11.94
N LYS A 38 10.22 -14.96 -13.03
CA LYS A 38 10.11 -16.32 -13.59
C LYS A 38 11.46 -16.96 -13.93
N LYS A 39 12.48 -16.15 -14.23
CA LYS A 39 13.83 -16.63 -14.57
C LYS A 39 14.71 -16.91 -13.36
N LYS A 40 14.24 -16.62 -12.14
CA LYS A 40 15.03 -16.81 -10.91
C LYS A 40 14.74 -18.18 -10.32
N SER A 41 15.81 -18.91 -9.98
CA SER A 41 15.70 -20.11 -9.15
C SER A 41 15.24 -19.75 -7.73
N PRO A 42 14.67 -20.70 -6.96
CA PRO A 42 14.34 -20.51 -5.55
C PRO A 42 15.51 -19.93 -4.74
N ASN A 43 16.73 -20.48 -4.89
CA ASN A 43 17.94 -19.95 -4.23
C ASN A 43 18.22 -18.48 -4.61
N SER A 44 18.01 -18.10 -5.88
CA SER A 44 18.16 -16.70 -6.31
C SER A 44 17.11 -15.78 -5.67
N ILE A 45 15.86 -16.25 -5.52
CA ILE A 45 14.79 -15.51 -4.83
C ILE A 45 15.09 -15.38 -3.34
N GLN A 46 15.56 -16.45 -2.70
CA GLN A 46 15.95 -16.49 -1.30
C GLN A 46 16.96 -15.39 -0.98
N LYS A 47 18.06 -15.34 -1.75
CA LYS A 47 19.13 -14.33 -1.62
C LYS A 47 18.64 -12.92 -1.94
N LEU A 48 17.81 -12.76 -2.98
CA LEU A 48 17.30 -11.46 -3.41
C LEU A 48 16.36 -10.82 -2.37
N MET A 49 15.49 -11.62 -1.76
CA MET A 49 14.42 -11.14 -0.87
C MET A 49 14.78 -11.27 0.61
N GLY A 50 15.86 -11.97 0.96
CA GLY A 50 16.23 -12.24 2.35
C GLY A 50 15.16 -13.05 3.09
N VAL A 51 14.63 -14.09 2.44
CA VAL A 51 13.55 -14.95 2.97
C VAL A 51 14.04 -16.36 3.26
N SER A 52 13.24 -17.16 3.97
CA SER A 52 13.53 -18.59 4.15
C SER A 52 13.45 -19.36 2.82
N GLU A 53 14.05 -20.55 2.79
CA GLU A 53 14.03 -21.45 1.63
C GLU A 53 12.60 -21.80 1.20
N ASN A 54 11.77 -22.28 2.13
CA ASN A 54 10.36 -22.59 1.88
C ASN A 54 9.59 -21.41 1.27
N LEU A 55 9.85 -20.19 1.75
CA LEU A 55 9.20 -19.00 1.23
C LEU A 55 9.74 -18.61 -0.15
N ALA A 56 11.00 -18.87 -0.43
CA ALA A 56 11.59 -18.65 -1.74
C ALA A 56 11.03 -19.63 -2.79
N GLU A 57 10.89 -20.91 -2.44
CA GLU A 57 10.24 -21.93 -3.27
C GLU A 57 8.77 -21.58 -3.56
N LEU A 58 8.02 -21.20 -2.52
CA LEU A 58 6.65 -20.75 -2.66
C LEU A 58 6.54 -19.59 -3.66
N ASN A 59 7.40 -18.57 -3.54
CA ASN A 59 7.36 -17.42 -4.45
C ASN A 59 7.87 -17.75 -5.84
N ALA A 60 8.85 -18.65 -6.01
CA ALA A 60 9.23 -19.17 -7.32
C ALA A 60 8.02 -19.80 -8.02
N GLY A 61 7.29 -20.68 -7.32
CA GLY A 61 6.07 -21.31 -7.83
C GLY A 61 4.97 -20.30 -8.15
N ARG A 62 4.78 -19.27 -7.31
CA ARG A 62 3.84 -18.17 -7.57
C ARG A 62 4.16 -17.45 -8.88
N TYR A 63 5.42 -17.10 -9.11
CA TYR A 63 5.81 -16.42 -10.36
C TYR A 63 5.65 -17.33 -11.58
N GLN A 64 5.95 -18.63 -11.48
CA GLN A 64 5.73 -19.56 -12.59
C GLN A 64 4.26 -19.67 -12.99
N ARG A 65 3.36 -19.69 -12.00
CA ARG A 65 1.90 -19.76 -12.24
C ARG A 65 1.26 -18.41 -12.55
N PHE A 66 2.01 -17.32 -12.50
CA PHE A 66 1.46 -15.98 -12.70
C PHE A 66 0.93 -15.83 -14.14
N SER A 67 -0.35 -15.47 -14.25
CA SER A 67 -1.08 -15.28 -15.50
C SER A 67 -1.23 -13.79 -15.84
N GLU A 68 -1.31 -13.45 -17.12
CA GLU A 68 -1.70 -12.10 -17.55
C GLU A 68 -3.22 -11.86 -17.45
N VAL A 69 -4.00 -12.95 -17.38
CA VAL A 69 -5.46 -12.93 -17.23
C VAL A 69 -5.82 -13.14 -15.77
N PHE A 70 -6.47 -12.14 -15.17
CA PHE A 70 -6.91 -12.14 -13.79
C PHE A 70 -8.37 -12.55 -13.71
N ASN A 71 -8.65 -13.58 -12.91
CA ASN A 71 -10.00 -14.07 -12.64
C ASN A 71 -10.12 -14.46 -11.16
N GLU A 72 -11.32 -14.83 -10.72
CA GLU A 72 -11.60 -15.16 -9.31
C GLU A 72 -10.90 -16.43 -8.82
N GLU A 73 -10.47 -17.30 -9.74
CA GLU A 73 -9.74 -18.52 -9.41
C GLU A 73 -8.27 -18.25 -9.05
N ASN A 74 -7.67 -17.23 -9.68
CA ASN A 74 -6.24 -16.94 -9.53
C ASN A 74 -5.94 -15.62 -8.80
N SER A 75 -6.94 -14.77 -8.59
CA SER A 75 -6.75 -13.43 -8.05
C SER A 75 -7.90 -13.00 -7.14
N LYS A 76 -7.64 -12.00 -6.30
CA LYS A 76 -8.59 -11.40 -5.36
C LYS A 76 -8.35 -9.91 -5.25
N GLN A 77 -9.36 -9.13 -4.91
CA GLN A 77 -9.27 -7.68 -4.73
C GLN A 77 -8.16 -7.32 -3.72
N ALA A 78 -7.31 -6.35 -4.07
CA ALA A 78 -6.13 -5.98 -3.28
C ALA A 78 -6.43 -5.68 -1.80
N LEU A 79 -7.47 -4.91 -1.51
CA LEU A 79 -7.85 -4.56 -0.13
C LEU A 79 -8.28 -5.78 0.69
N LEU A 80 -8.85 -6.79 0.04
CA LEU A 80 -9.34 -8.03 0.67
C LEU A 80 -8.27 -9.13 0.70
N ALA A 81 -7.26 -9.02 -0.16
CA ALA A 81 -6.18 -10.00 -0.27
C ALA A 81 -5.02 -9.70 0.66
N PHE A 82 -4.66 -8.43 0.89
CA PHE A 82 -3.58 -8.09 1.81
C PHE A 82 -3.98 -8.31 3.27
N LYS A 83 -3.11 -8.98 4.04
CA LYS A 83 -3.32 -9.25 5.47
C LYS A 83 -2.07 -8.87 6.27
N GLY A 84 -2.24 -8.09 7.34
CA GLY A 84 -1.14 -7.64 8.21
C GLY A 84 -1.56 -6.49 9.10
N ASP A 85 -0.63 -5.91 9.88
CA ASP A 85 -0.93 -4.91 10.92
C ASP A 85 -1.80 -3.74 10.44
N VAL A 86 -1.57 -3.23 9.23
CA VAL A 86 -2.40 -2.16 8.64
C VAL A 86 -3.80 -2.70 8.30
N TYR A 87 -3.88 -3.80 7.56
CA TYR A 87 -5.13 -4.33 7.01
C TYR A 87 -6.04 -4.99 8.04
N THR A 88 -5.48 -5.53 9.11
CA THR A 88 -6.25 -6.08 10.26
C THR A 88 -6.97 -5.00 11.06
N HIS A 89 -6.59 -3.74 10.87
CA HIS A 89 -7.22 -2.57 11.50
C HIS A 89 -8.05 -1.77 10.49
N ILE A 90 -8.32 -2.34 9.30
CA ILE A 90 -9.34 -1.85 8.37
C ILE A 90 -10.44 -2.88 8.40
N ASP A 91 -11.59 -2.53 9.00
CA ASP A 91 -12.68 -3.48 9.23
C ASP A 91 -13.52 -3.66 7.97
N VAL A 92 -12.90 -4.26 6.95
CA VAL A 92 -13.51 -4.53 5.64
C VAL A 92 -14.74 -5.44 5.73
N ALA A 93 -14.92 -6.18 6.83
CA ALA A 93 -16.09 -7.01 7.05
C ALA A 93 -17.33 -6.15 7.40
N SER A 94 -17.13 -4.97 7.97
CA SER A 94 -18.19 -4.00 8.29
C SER A 94 -18.56 -3.08 7.11
N PHE A 95 -17.80 -3.13 6.01
CA PHE A 95 -17.96 -2.20 4.90
C PHE A 95 -19.23 -2.48 4.08
N SER A 96 -19.99 -1.43 3.83
CA SER A 96 -21.06 -1.38 2.84
C SER A 96 -20.52 -1.28 1.41
N GLU A 97 -21.39 -1.44 0.40
CA GLU A 97 -21.02 -1.18 -0.99
C GLU A 97 -20.56 0.27 -1.22
N GLU A 98 -21.10 1.23 -0.46
CA GLU A 98 -20.67 2.63 -0.48
C GLU A 98 -19.28 2.82 0.15
N ASP A 99 -18.91 2.01 1.14
CA ASP A 99 -17.55 1.95 1.70
C ASP A 99 -16.54 1.44 0.69
N PHE A 100 -16.87 0.35 -0.01
CA PHE A 100 -16.02 -0.12 -1.09
C PHE A 100 -15.90 0.86 -2.25
N SER A 101 -17.01 1.52 -2.63
CA SER A 101 -17.01 2.52 -3.69
C SER A 101 -16.16 3.74 -3.31
N PHE A 102 -16.33 4.27 -2.10
CA PHE A 102 -15.51 5.37 -1.60
C PHE A 102 -14.03 4.97 -1.49
N ALA A 103 -13.72 3.79 -0.96
CA ALA A 103 -12.35 3.29 -0.91
C ALA A 103 -11.76 3.21 -2.33
N GLN A 104 -12.53 2.69 -3.29
CA GLN A 104 -12.09 2.53 -4.68
C GLN A 104 -11.69 3.87 -5.32
N GLU A 105 -12.42 4.94 -5.01
CA GLU A 105 -12.12 6.30 -5.47
C GLU A 105 -10.93 6.90 -4.72
N ASN A 106 -10.92 6.81 -3.39
CA ASN A 106 -10.06 7.63 -2.52
C ASN A 106 -8.83 6.92 -1.96
N LEU A 107 -8.71 5.58 -2.02
CA LEU A 107 -7.56 4.84 -1.50
C LEU A 107 -6.68 4.31 -2.65
N ARG A 108 -5.37 4.35 -2.47
CA ARG A 108 -4.41 3.63 -3.30
C ARG A 108 -3.42 2.85 -2.44
N ILE A 109 -3.05 1.68 -2.93
CA ILE A 109 -2.07 0.79 -2.30
C ILE A 109 -0.81 0.80 -3.16
N LEU A 110 0.30 1.26 -2.61
CA LEU A 110 1.60 1.19 -3.30
C LEU A 110 2.06 -0.27 -3.38
N SER A 111 2.70 -0.68 -4.46
CA SER A 111 3.16 -2.06 -4.64
C SER A 111 4.46 -2.12 -5.43
N GLY A 112 5.39 -2.97 -5.02
CA GLY A 112 6.63 -3.21 -5.78
C GLY A 112 6.36 -3.88 -7.13
N LEU A 113 5.36 -4.77 -7.21
CA LEU A 113 4.99 -5.47 -8.44
C LEU A 113 3.95 -4.72 -9.26
N TYR A 114 2.92 -4.18 -8.61
CA TYR A 114 1.77 -3.57 -9.28
C TYR A 114 1.87 -2.05 -9.41
N GLY A 115 2.85 -1.41 -8.78
CA GLY A 115 3.05 0.03 -8.81
C GLY A 115 2.07 0.77 -7.90
N LEU A 116 0.87 1.03 -8.41
CA LEU A 116 -0.22 1.71 -7.71
C LEU A 116 -1.52 0.92 -7.95
N LEU A 117 -2.10 0.37 -6.89
CA LEU A 117 -3.34 -0.40 -6.94
C LEU A 117 -4.50 0.41 -6.38
N ARG A 118 -5.69 0.22 -6.94
CA ARG A 118 -6.96 0.51 -6.28
C ARG A 118 -7.36 -0.65 -5.36
N PRO A 119 -8.20 -0.41 -4.34
CA PRO A 119 -8.71 -1.43 -3.43
C PRO A 119 -9.26 -2.68 -4.12
N MET A 120 -10.05 -2.50 -5.17
CA MET A 120 -10.75 -3.59 -5.87
C MET A 120 -9.97 -4.10 -7.09
N ASP A 121 -8.71 -3.68 -7.29
CA ASP A 121 -7.88 -4.27 -8.34
C ASP A 121 -7.55 -5.71 -7.97
N MET A 122 -7.78 -6.64 -8.90
CA MET A 122 -7.49 -8.05 -8.71
C MET A 122 -5.97 -8.30 -8.70
N ILE A 123 -5.47 -8.92 -7.64
CA ILE A 123 -4.05 -9.28 -7.50
C ILE A 123 -3.86 -10.79 -7.35
N GLN A 124 -2.84 -11.31 -8.01
CA GLN A 124 -2.40 -12.70 -7.87
C GLN A 124 -1.34 -12.80 -6.77
N PRO A 125 -1.16 -14.00 -6.16
CA PRO A 125 -0.20 -14.15 -5.08
C PRO A 125 1.22 -13.81 -5.53
N TYR A 126 1.92 -12.95 -4.77
CA TYR A 126 3.30 -12.55 -5.08
C TYR A 126 4.04 -12.15 -3.81
N ARG A 127 5.36 -11.94 -3.93
CA ARG A 127 6.14 -11.18 -2.95
C ARG A 127 7.20 -10.37 -3.66
N LEU A 128 7.04 -9.06 -3.66
CA LEU A 128 8.03 -8.13 -4.23
C LEU A 128 7.94 -6.80 -3.49
N GLU A 129 8.63 -6.70 -2.35
CA GLU A 129 8.75 -5.46 -1.60
C GLU A 129 9.44 -4.36 -2.42
N MET A 130 9.02 -3.09 -2.25
CA MET A 130 9.50 -1.96 -3.05
C MET A 130 11.01 -1.72 -2.86
N GLY A 131 11.54 -2.03 -1.68
CA GLY A 131 12.97 -1.90 -1.36
C GLY A 131 13.89 -2.92 -2.05
N ILE A 132 13.36 -3.93 -2.75
CA ILE A 132 14.18 -4.98 -3.38
C ILE A 132 15.05 -4.40 -4.50
N LYS A 133 16.34 -4.76 -4.47
CA LYS A 133 17.33 -4.39 -5.50
C LYS A 133 17.24 -5.31 -6.71
N LEU A 134 16.08 -5.31 -7.36
CA LEU A 134 15.85 -6.08 -8.58
C LEU A 134 16.42 -5.33 -9.79
N LYS A 135 17.57 -5.78 -10.32
CA LYS A 135 18.11 -5.27 -11.58
C LYS A 135 17.14 -5.55 -12.73
N ASN A 136 16.88 -4.54 -13.54
CA ASN A 136 15.91 -4.55 -14.63
C ASN A 136 16.39 -3.64 -15.77
N LYS A 137 15.66 -3.58 -16.88
CA LYS A 137 16.08 -2.79 -18.07
C LYS A 137 16.16 -1.28 -17.81
N ARG A 138 15.47 -0.77 -16.79
CA ARG A 138 15.40 0.67 -16.46
C ARG A 138 16.31 1.05 -15.29
N GLY A 139 16.98 0.10 -14.63
CA GLY A 139 17.85 0.41 -13.50
C GLY A 139 18.19 -0.78 -12.58
N LYS A 140 18.75 -0.46 -11.43
CA LYS A 140 19.26 -1.45 -10.45
C LYS A 140 18.25 -1.84 -9.37
N ASN A 141 17.08 -1.19 -9.32
CA ASN A 141 16.04 -1.43 -8.30
C ASN A 141 14.65 -1.03 -8.81
N LEU A 142 13.62 -1.25 -7.98
CA LEU A 142 12.24 -0.95 -8.33
C LEU A 142 11.92 0.55 -8.34
N TYR A 143 12.61 1.38 -7.56
CA TYR A 143 12.44 2.84 -7.61
C TYR A 143 12.82 3.45 -8.96
N GLU A 144 13.86 2.90 -9.58
CA GLU A 144 14.30 3.27 -10.94
C GLU A 144 13.39 2.66 -12.00
N PHE A 145 12.92 1.42 -11.80
CA PHE A 145 11.96 0.77 -12.70
C PHE A 145 10.66 1.55 -12.85
N TRP A 146 10.08 1.96 -11.72
CA TRP A 146 8.84 2.72 -11.67
C TRP A 146 9.03 4.18 -12.10
N GLY A 147 10.23 4.74 -11.90
CA GLY A 147 10.57 6.10 -12.36
C GLY A 147 9.52 7.10 -11.88
N ASP A 148 8.88 7.80 -12.82
CA ASP A 148 7.80 8.75 -12.53
C ASP A 148 6.39 8.16 -12.65
N LYS A 149 6.24 6.91 -13.11
CA LYS A 149 4.93 6.33 -13.47
C LYS A 149 3.91 6.38 -12.33
N ILE A 150 4.32 5.95 -11.13
CA ILE A 150 3.44 5.98 -9.95
C ILE A 150 3.03 7.41 -9.60
N THR A 151 3.93 8.38 -9.76
CA THR A 151 3.65 9.78 -9.43
C THR A 151 2.73 10.42 -10.46
N ASN A 152 2.92 10.09 -11.74
CA ASN A 152 2.06 10.57 -12.82
C ASN A 152 0.63 10.05 -12.65
N ALA A 153 0.46 8.74 -12.44
CA ALA A 153 -0.86 8.16 -12.17
C ALA A 153 -1.50 8.75 -10.91
N LEU A 154 -0.71 8.97 -9.84
CA LEU A 154 -1.21 9.63 -8.63
C LEU A 154 -1.66 11.08 -8.89
N ASN A 155 -0.93 11.84 -9.72
CA ASN A 155 -1.33 13.20 -10.09
C ASN A 155 -2.64 13.22 -10.91
N GLU A 156 -2.81 12.27 -11.81
CA GLU A 156 -4.00 12.14 -12.66
C GLU A 156 -5.25 11.85 -11.84
N ILE A 157 -5.14 10.99 -10.82
CA ILE A 157 -6.28 10.64 -9.95
C ILE A 157 -6.50 11.62 -8.80
N ALA A 158 -5.46 12.31 -8.33
CA ALA A 158 -5.61 13.30 -7.26
C ALA A 158 -6.15 14.64 -7.77
N LEU A 159 -5.86 15.04 -9.01
CA LEU A 159 -6.33 16.31 -9.60
C LEU A 159 -6.08 17.54 -8.69
N GLY A 160 -4.93 17.56 -8.00
CA GLY A 160 -4.56 18.62 -7.05
C GLY A 160 -5.19 18.49 -5.65
N GLN A 161 -6.12 17.55 -5.43
CA GLN A 161 -6.63 17.26 -4.10
C GLN A 161 -5.52 16.76 -3.17
N PRO A 162 -5.64 16.97 -1.84
CA PRO A 162 -4.66 16.50 -0.87
C PRO A 162 -4.37 15.01 -0.97
N VAL A 163 -3.11 14.63 -0.81
CA VAL A 163 -2.63 13.25 -0.72
C VAL A 163 -2.22 12.97 0.72
N ILE A 164 -2.85 11.97 1.34
CA ILE A 164 -2.57 11.51 2.69
C ILE A 164 -1.65 10.30 2.61
N ASN A 165 -0.41 10.46 3.04
CA ASN A 165 0.57 9.39 3.07
C ASN A 165 0.52 8.61 4.39
N LEU A 166 -0.20 7.50 4.38
CA LEU A 166 -0.21 6.47 5.43
C LEU A 166 0.68 5.27 5.06
N ALA A 167 1.48 5.37 4.00
CA ALA A 167 2.43 4.34 3.61
C ALA A 167 3.74 4.46 4.39
N SER A 168 4.52 3.38 4.44
CA SER A 168 5.89 3.44 4.94
C SER A 168 6.80 4.19 3.97
N ASN A 169 7.90 4.74 4.50
CA ASN A 169 8.92 5.42 3.69
C ASN A 169 9.49 4.53 2.58
N GLU A 170 9.56 3.21 2.80
CA GLU A 170 10.02 2.25 1.80
C GLU A 170 9.15 2.33 0.53
N TYR A 171 7.83 2.37 0.68
CA TYR A 171 6.91 2.43 -0.45
C TYR A 171 6.75 3.85 -0.97
N PHE A 172 6.59 4.83 -0.08
CA PHE A 172 6.39 6.23 -0.49
C PHE A 172 7.57 6.81 -1.27
N LYS A 173 8.80 6.28 -1.08
CA LYS A 173 9.97 6.65 -1.91
C LYS A 173 9.79 6.39 -3.41
N ALA A 174 8.84 5.53 -3.80
CA ALA A 174 8.47 5.35 -5.21
C ALA A 174 7.68 6.53 -5.78
N VAL A 175 7.05 7.34 -4.92
CA VAL A 175 6.43 8.62 -5.28
C VAL A 175 7.49 9.72 -5.28
N LYS A 176 7.62 10.45 -6.39
CA LYS A 176 8.55 11.56 -6.55
C LYS A 176 7.91 12.82 -5.98
N LYS A 177 8.06 13.04 -4.68
CA LYS A 177 7.50 14.20 -3.95
C LYS A 177 7.64 15.54 -4.69
N LYS A 178 8.80 15.80 -5.31
CA LYS A 178 9.05 17.04 -6.09
C LYS A 178 8.19 17.20 -7.35
N LYS A 179 7.59 16.12 -7.85
CA LYS A 179 6.71 16.09 -9.04
C LYS A 179 5.24 15.90 -8.67
N LEU A 180 4.93 15.80 -7.38
CA LEU A 180 3.55 15.70 -6.91
C LEU A 180 2.88 17.07 -7.05
N LYS A 181 1.69 17.11 -7.68
CA LYS A 181 0.91 18.32 -7.92
C LYS A 181 -0.13 18.60 -6.83
N SER A 182 -0.14 17.78 -5.80
CA SER A 182 -1.08 17.81 -4.68
C SER A 182 -0.36 18.16 -3.38
N ASN A 183 -1.07 18.82 -2.47
CA ASN A 183 -0.56 18.99 -1.11
C ASN A 183 -0.37 17.60 -0.46
N LEU A 184 0.79 17.40 0.17
CA LEU A 184 1.13 16.15 0.84
C LEU A 184 0.94 16.33 2.34
N ILE A 185 0.18 15.42 2.95
CA ILE A 185 0.02 15.33 4.40
C ILE A 185 0.46 13.93 4.82
N SER A 186 1.35 13.83 5.79
CA SER A 186 1.90 12.58 6.28
C SER A 186 1.60 12.43 7.78
N PRO A 187 0.48 11.79 8.15
CA PRO A 187 0.21 11.45 9.54
C PRO A 187 1.30 10.55 10.11
N VAL A 188 1.86 10.93 11.26
CA VAL A 188 2.90 10.20 11.99
C VAL A 188 2.42 9.90 13.40
N PHE A 189 2.38 8.61 13.72
CA PHE A 189 1.92 8.10 15.00
C PHE A 189 3.09 7.84 15.93
N LYS A 190 3.12 8.48 17.10
CA LYS A 190 4.18 8.39 18.10
C LYS A 190 3.62 7.96 19.45
N GLU A 191 4.41 7.24 20.20
CA GLU A 191 4.07 6.62 21.49
C GLU A 191 4.96 7.18 22.58
N TYR A 192 4.41 7.50 23.73
CA TYR A 192 5.21 7.84 24.89
C TYR A 192 5.94 6.61 25.44
N LYS A 193 7.27 6.58 25.28
CA LYS A 193 8.12 5.49 25.77
C LYS A 193 9.51 6.00 26.16
N ASP A 194 9.96 5.64 27.34
CA ASP A 194 11.25 6.06 27.92
C ASP A 194 11.41 7.58 27.98
N GLY A 195 10.38 8.30 28.44
CA GLY A 195 10.42 9.75 28.65
C GLY A 195 10.26 10.60 27.39
N THR A 196 10.01 10.00 26.22
CA THR A 196 9.84 10.74 24.96
C THR A 196 8.89 10.04 24.00
N TYR A 197 8.36 10.78 23.03
CA TYR A 197 7.48 10.26 21.99
C TYR A 197 8.29 9.63 20.85
N LYS A 198 8.13 8.32 20.62
CA LYS A 198 8.87 7.55 19.62
C LYS A 198 7.92 6.90 18.61
N ASN A 199 8.38 6.74 17.37
CA ASN A 199 7.68 5.90 16.40
C ASN A 199 7.96 4.42 16.74
N ILE A 200 6.93 3.67 17.11
CA ILE A 200 7.02 2.23 17.36
C ILE A 200 6.35 1.52 16.18
N GLY A 201 7.15 0.85 15.34
CA GLY A 201 6.73 0.42 14.01
C GLY A 201 5.47 -0.45 13.95
N ILE A 202 5.22 -1.33 14.93
CA ILE A 202 3.99 -2.13 14.99
C ILE A 202 2.77 -1.22 15.21
N PHE A 203 2.82 -0.36 16.22
CA PHE A 203 1.74 0.55 16.55
C PHE A 203 1.49 1.59 15.45
N SER A 204 2.55 2.11 14.82
CA SER A 204 2.38 3.01 13.69
C SER A 204 1.68 2.35 12.50
N LYS A 205 1.88 1.04 12.27
CA LYS A 205 1.15 0.31 11.22
C LYS A 205 -0.32 0.12 11.59
N GLN A 206 -0.60 -0.26 12.83
CA GLN A 206 -1.98 -0.40 13.32
C GLN A 206 -2.73 0.93 13.20
N ALA A 207 -2.11 2.03 13.64
CA ALA A 207 -2.69 3.37 13.57
C ALA A 207 -2.92 3.85 12.13
N ARG A 208 -2.06 3.49 11.18
CA ARG A 208 -2.30 3.73 9.74
C ARG A 208 -3.51 2.97 9.23
N GLY A 209 -3.72 1.74 9.70
CA GLY A 209 -4.92 0.96 9.43
C GLY A 209 -6.17 1.66 9.96
N LEU A 210 -6.18 1.96 11.26
CA LEU A 210 -7.28 2.68 11.93
C LEU A 210 -7.61 4.01 11.25
N MET A 211 -6.61 4.82 10.92
CA MET A 211 -6.83 6.09 10.21
C MET A 211 -7.41 5.87 8.81
N THR A 212 -6.95 4.82 8.09
CA THR A 212 -7.50 4.47 6.77
C THR A 212 -8.97 4.06 6.89
N ASP A 213 -9.29 3.24 7.89
CA ASP A 213 -10.62 2.78 8.22
C ASP A 213 -11.56 3.95 8.58
N PHE A 214 -11.13 4.81 9.50
CA PHE A 214 -11.80 6.05 9.87
C PHE A 214 -12.11 6.93 8.66
N ILE A 215 -11.14 7.11 7.77
CA ILE A 215 -11.35 7.89 6.53
C ILE A 215 -12.47 7.29 5.67
N ILE A 216 -12.47 5.97 5.49
CA ILE A 216 -13.41 5.29 4.59
C ILE A 216 -14.82 5.26 5.16
N ARG A 217 -14.96 4.83 6.42
CA ARG A 217 -16.27 4.70 7.10
C ARG A 217 -16.95 6.06 7.27
N ASN A 218 -16.18 7.12 7.52
CA ASN A 218 -16.71 8.47 7.70
C ASN A 218 -16.70 9.29 6.41
N LYS A 219 -16.36 8.69 5.25
CA LYS A 219 -16.31 9.36 3.94
C LYS A 219 -15.52 10.67 3.95
N VAL A 220 -14.41 10.71 4.69
CA VAL A 220 -13.67 11.94 4.95
C VAL A 220 -13.07 12.47 3.64
N LYS A 221 -13.47 13.66 3.21
CA LYS A 221 -12.96 14.32 1.99
C LYS A 221 -12.02 15.48 2.28
N ASP A 222 -12.23 16.15 3.41
CA ASP A 222 -11.40 17.24 3.92
C ASP A 222 -10.32 16.69 4.86
N PRO A 223 -9.02 16.89 4.57
CA PRO A 223 -7.96 16.44 5.45
C PRO A 223 -8.03 17.04 6.86
N GLU A 224 -8.58 18.24 7.06
CA GLU A 224 -8.60 18.87 8.40
C GLU A 224 -9.40 18.05 9.42
N VAL A 225 -10.41 17.31 8.96
CA VAL A 225 -11.18 16.36 9.79
C VAL A 225 -10.29 15.27 10.40
N LEU A 226 -9.15 14.92 9.78
CA LEU A 226 -8.24 13.92 10.34
C LEU A 226 -7.66 14.36 11.69
N LYS A 227 -7.63 15.67 12.00
CA LYS A 227 -7.18 16.17 13.31
C LYS A 227 -8.11 15.74 14.45
N THR A 228 -9.35 15.34 14.15
CA THR A 228 -10.30 14.82 15.16
C THR A 228 -10.15 13.30 15.39
N PHE A 229 -9.24 12.63 14.68
CA PHE A 229 -9.02 11.20 14.83
C PHE A 229 -8.57 10.87 16.25
N ASN A 230 -9.31 9.96 16.91
CA ASN A 230 -9.05 9.53 18.28
C ASN A 230 -9.02 8.01 18.49
N GLU A 231 -9.05 7.22 17.41
CA GLU A 231 -9.02 5.76 17.50
C GLU A 231 -7.66 5.26 18.01
N GLY A 232 -7.67 4.15 18.75
CA GLY A 232 -6.44 3.59 19.33
C GLY A 232 -5.80 4.47 20.41
N ARG A 233 -6.52 5.45 20.98
CA ARG A 233 -6.06 6.46 21.96
C ARG A 233 -5.01 7.43 21.42
N TYR A 234 -5.00 7.65 20.11
CA TYR A 234 -4.19 8.71 19.52
C TYR A 234 -4.91 10.06 19.61
N GLU A 235 -4.16 11.15 19.66
CA GLU A 235 -4.68 12.52 19.55
C GLU A 235 -3.76 13.37 18.68
N TYR A 236 -4.33 14.33 17.94
CA TYR A 236 -3.54 15.26 17.13
C TYR A 236 -2.74 16.23 18.01
N SER A 237 -1.45 16.36 17.74
CA SER A 237 -0.54 17.27 18.45
C SER A 237 -0.13 18.42 17.54
N GLU A 238 -0.82 19.55 17.67
CA GLU A 238 -0.52 20.77 16.89
C GLU A 238 0.93 21.24 17.11
N SER A 239 1.38 21.26 18.37
CA SER A 239 2.73 21.71 18.75
C SER A 239 3.87 20.85 18.20
N LYS A 240 3.59 19.61 17.77
CA LYS A 240 4.57 18.69 17.16
C LYS A 240 4.39 18.56 15.65
N SER A 241 3.35 19.16 15.09
CA SER A 241 3.00 19.07 13.68
C SER A 241 3.59 20.24 12.88
N ASN A 242 3.68 20.05 11.58
CA ASN A 242 3.95 21.12 10.62
C ASN A 242 3.01 21.00 9.41
N SER A 243 3.26 21.78 8.36
CA SER A 243 2.40 21.83 7.17
C SER A 243 2.26 20.48 6.45
N GLU A 244 3.22 19.57 6.62
CA GLU A 244 3.23 18.26 5.97
C GLU A 244 3.15 17.10 6.98
N GLU A 245 3.97 17.10 8.03
CA GLU A 245 3.96 16.05 9.06
C GLU A 245 2.91 16.39 10.11
N TRP A 246 1.85 15.58 10.19
CA TRP A 246 0.80 15.71 11.21
C TRP A 246 1.03 14.66 12.28
N VAL A 247 1.41 15.08 13.47
CA VAL A 247 1.81 14.18 14.54
C VAL A 247 0.59 13.83 15.39
N PHE A 248 0.35 12.54 15.52
CA PHE A 248 -0.62 11.95 16.44
C PHE A 248 0.15 11.25 17.56
N ILE A 249 -0.17 11.58 18.81
CA ILE A 249 0.51 11.04 20.00
C ILE A 249 -0.42 10.18 20.84
N ARG A 250 0.17 9.25 21.58
CA ARG A 250 -0.46 8.29 22.47
C ARG A 250 0.44 8.01 23.66
#